data_AF-A0A538J4A0-F1
#
_entry.id   AF-A0A538J4A0-F1
#
_cell.length_a   1.000
_cell.length_b   1.000
_cell.length_c   1.000
_cell.angle_alpha   90.00
_cell.angle_beta   90.00
_cell.angle_gamma   90.00
#
_symmetry.space_group_name_H-M   'P 1'
#
loop_
_entity.id
_entity.type
_entity.pdbx_description
1 polymer ?
#
loop_
_entity_poly.entity_id
_entity_poly.type
_entity_poly.pdbx_seq_one_letter_code
_entity_poly.pdbx_strand_id
1 'polypeptide(L)'
;MPFTVSNIKEDLEDIGPRFDGAPDLEFRAATKALELEKSALSYQRVPPGTWRGYEAGSEGLEILVIGAPNLGEDPREDVDGQRDWWAD
;
A
#
# COMPACT_ATOMS: atom_id res chain seq x y z
N MET A 1 -19.05 -21.74 -9.29
CA MET A 1 -18.04 -21.23 -8.34
C MET A 1 -18.45 -19.81 -7.99
N PRO A 2 -19.01 -19.53 -6.81
CA PRO A 2 -19.20 -18.15 -6.39
C PRO A 2 -17.81 -17.61 -6.06
N PHE A 3 -17.32 -16.67 -6.86
CA PHE A 3 -16.17 -15.87 -6.47
C PHE A 3 -16.66 -14.83 -5.45
N THR A 4 -15.89 -14.59 -4.40
CA THR A 4 -16.15 -13.48 -3.48
C THR A 4 -15.86 -12.18 -4.24
N VAL A 5 -16.92 -11.47 -4.63
CA VAL A 5 -16.79 -10.07 -5.06
C VAL A 5 -16.76 -9.22 -3.80
N SER A 6 -15.58 -8.75 -3.42
CA SER A 6 -15.44 -7.70 -2.42
C SER A 6 -14.65 -6.55 -3.03
N ASN A 7 -15.24 -5.36 -2.95
CA ASN A 7 -14.53 -4.13 -3.23
C ASN A 7 -13.73 -3.76 -1.99
N ILE A 8 -12.43 -4.09 -1.99
CA ILE A 8 -11.55 -3.90 -0.83
C ILE A 8 -11.66 -2.50 -0.24
N LYS A 9 -11.78 -1.46 -1.08
CA LYS A 9 -11.81 -0.06 -0.62
C LYS A 9 -13.13 0.31 0.07
N GLU A 10 -14.24 -0.18 -0.45
CA GLU A 10 -15.58 0.16 0.02
C GLU A 10 -16.06 -0.77 1.14
N ASP A 11 -15.73 -2.06 1.07
CA ASP A 11 -16.32 -3.10 1.91
C ASP A 11 -15.50 -3.42 3.17
N LEU A 12 -14.18 -3.20 3.14
CA LEU A 12 -13.30 -3.54 4.25
C LEU A 12 -13.04 -2.33 5.15
N GLU A 13 -13.00 -2.60 6.45
CA GLU A 13 -12.69 -1.60 7.47
C GLU A 13 -11.31 -0.98 7.23
N ASP A 14 -11.26 0.35 7.28
CA ASP A 14 -10.02 1.08 7.35
C ASP A 14 -9.43 0.97 8.77
N ILE A 15 -8.35 0.20 8.87
CA ILE A 15 -7.58 0.03 10.10
C ILE A 15 -6.40 1.01 10.20
N GLY A 16 -6.19 1.88 9.19
CA GLY A 16 -5.17 2.92 9.19
C GLY A 16 -5.10 3.75 10.47
N PRO A 17 -6.24 4.27 10.99
CA PRO A 17 -6.28 5.04 12.24
C PRO A 17 -5.83 4.29 13.50
N ARG A 18 -5.66 2.97 13.44
CA ARG A 18 -5.15 2.17 14.58
C ARG A 18 -3.63 2.23 14.71
N PHE A 19 -2.94 2.77 13.71
CA PHE A 19 -1.49 2.90 13.66
C PHE A 19 -1.08 4.35 13.88
N ASP A 20 0.13 4.58 14.38
CA ASP A 20 0.73 5.90 14.55
C ASP A 20 1.27 6.46 13.21
N GLY A 21 0.38 6.49 12.20
CA GLY A 21 0.68 6.92 10.83
C GLY A 21 0.11 8.31 10.51
N ALA A 22 0.32 8.75 9.27
CA ALA A 22 -0.30 9.98 8.78
C ALA A 22 -1.83 9.93 8.90
N PRO A 23 -2.52 11.04 9.22
CA PRO A 23 -3.95 11.06 9.51
C PRO A 23 -4.82 10.56 8.35
N ASP A 24 -4.37 10.73 7.10
CA ASP A 24 -5.10 10.31 5.90
C ASP A 24 -4.60 8.96 5.33
N LEU A 25 -3.74 8.25 6.08
CA LEU A 25 -3.28 6.93 5.70
C LEU A 25 -4.45 5.95 5.78
N GLU A 26 -4.73 5.31 4.66
CA GLU A 26 -5.68 4.21 4.61
C GLU A 26 -4.95 2.88 4.66
N PHE A 27 -5.47 1.91 5.42
CA PHE A 27 -4.98 0.54 5.41
C PHE A 27 -6.16 -0.43 5.59
N ARG A 28 -6.35 -1.33 4.63
CA ARG A 28 -7.36 -2.39 4.65
C ARG A 28 -6.71 -3.74 4.43
N ALA A 29 -6.94 -4.69 5.34
CA ALA A 29 -6.39 -6.03 5.29
C ALA A 29 -7.41 -7.03 4.72
N ALA A 30 -7.11 -7.63 3.57
CA ALA A 30 -8.04 -8.49 2.84
C ALA A 30 -7.80 -9.99 3.06
N THR A 31 -6.70 -10.38 3.71
CA THR A 31 -6.32 -11.80 3.90
C THR A 31 -7.46 -12.66 4.43
N LYS A 32 -8.16 -12.20 5.48
CA LYS A 32 -9.30 -12.94 6.06
C LYS A 32 -10.54 -12.88 5.17
N ALA A 33 -10.86 -11.71 4.63
CA ALA A 33 -12.04 -11.50 3.80
C ALA A 33 -12.01 -12.31 2.48
N LEU A 34 -10.80 -12.58 1.98
CA LEU A 34 -10.55 -13.36 0.77
C LEU A 34 -10.15 -14.81 1.06
N GLU A 35 -10.17 -15.25 2.33
CA GLU A 35 -9.81 -16.61 2.74
C GLU A 35 -8.43 -17.07 2.22
N LEU A 36 -7.46 -16.15 2.18
CA LEU A 36 -6.11 -16.46 1.68
C LEU A 36 -5.35 -17.31 2.70
N GLU A 37 -4.89 -18.49 2.28
CA GLU A 37 -4.14 -19.42 3.15
C GLU A 37 -2.61 -19.31 3.01
N LYS A 38 -2.14 -18.92 1.83
CA LYS A 38 -0.70 -18.95 1.46
C LYS A 38 -0.10 -17.59 1.17
N SER A 39 -0.91 -16.54 1.27
CA SER A 39 -0.50 -15.18 0.98
C SER A 39 -1.32 -14.20 1.82
N ALA A 40 -0.89 -12.94 1.81
CA ALA A 40 -1.64 -11.83 2.35
C ALA A 40 -1.87 -10.79 1.25
N LEU A 41 -2.99 -10.10 1.31
CA LEU A 41 -3.28 -8.94 0.46
C LEU A 41 -3.72 -7.78 1.34
N SER A 42 -3.16 -6.61 1.08
CA SER A 42 -3.59 -5.36 1.71
C SER A 42 -3.73 -4.26 0.67
N TYR A 43 -4.70 -3.38 0.90
CA TYR A 43 -4.79 -2.09 0.22
C TYR A 43 -4.27 -1.01 1.18
N GLN A 44 -3.36 -0.18 0.68
CA GLN A 44 -2.85 0.96 1.42
C GLN A 44 -2.89 2.20 0.52
N ARG A 45 -3.48 3.29 1.01
CA ARG A 45 -3.39 4.60 0.36
C ARG A 45 -2.44 5.46 1.18
N VAL A 46 -1.26 5.73 0.63
CA VAL A 46 -0.27 6.61 1.24
C VAL A 46 -0.60 8.06 0.86
N PRO A 47 -0.80 8.97 1.82
CA PRO A 47 -1.07 10.38 1.52
C PRO A 47 0.11 11.07 0.83
N PRO A 48 -0.13 12.12 0.03
CA PRO A 48 0.94 12.96 -0.50
C PRO A 48 1.87 13.47 0.60
N GLY A 49 3.18 13.52 0.33
CA GLY A 49 4.20 13.99 1.27
C GLY A 49 4.49 13.05 2.45
N THR A 50 3.87 11.87 2.49
CA THR A 50 4.12 10.86 3.51
C THR A 50 5.01 9.74 2.96
N TRP A 51 6.05 9.39 3.72
CA TRP A 51 6.89 8.24 3.41
C TRP A 51 6.34 6.98 4.08
N ARG A 52 6.46 5.84 3.40
CA ARG A 52 6.08 4.54 3.95
C ARG A 52 7.16 3.50 3.66
N GLY A 53 7.70 2.91 4.73
CA GLY A 53 8.60 1.77 4.65
C GLY A 53 7.84 0.45 4.51
N TYR A 54 8.47 -0.49 3.82
CA TYR A 54 8.05 -1.89 3.74
C TYR A 54 9.23 -2.78 4.07
N GLU A 55 9.01 -3.77 4.91
CA GLU A 55 9.99 -4.79 5.25
C GLU A 55 9.48 -6.15 4.78
N ALA A 56 10.31 -6.86 4.02
CA ALA A 56 10.00 -8.18 3.53
C ALA A 56 10.32 -9.25 4.57
N GLY A 57 9.54 -10.34 4.59
CA GLY A 57 9.89 -11.55 5.33
C GLY A 57 11.00 -12.36 4.63
N SER A 58 11.32 -13.55 5.17
CA SER A 58 12.35 -14.43 4.61
C SER A 58 12.12 -14.83 3.16
N GLU A 59 10.85 -14.88 2.73
CA GLU A 59 10.44 -15.23 1.37
C GLU A 59 10.24 -14.02 0.45
N GLY A 60 10.54 -12.79 0.92
CA GLY A 60 10.35 -11.57 0.14
C GLY A 60 8.98 -10.92 0.29
N LEU A 61 8.78 -9.82 -0.45
CA LEU A 61 7.54 -9.07 -0.57
C LEU A 61 7.39 -8.63 -2.03
N GLU A 62 6.19 -8.76 -2.57
CA GLU A 62 5.81 -8.18 -3.86
C GLU A 62 4.85 -7.00 -3.63
N ILE A 63 5.11 -5.87 -4.30
CA ILE A 63 4.30 -4.66 -4.20
C ILE A 63 3.81 -4.27 -5.60
N LEU A 64 2.50 -4.21 -5.79
CA LEU A 64 1.89 -3.58 -6.95
C LEU A 64 1.56 -2.12 -6.60
N VAL A 65 2.26 -1.18 -7.26
CA VAL A 65 2.06 0.25 -7.05
C VAL A 65 1.26 0.83 -8.21
N ILE A 66 0.17 1.54 -7.90
CA ILE A 66 -0.62 2.31 -8.86
C ILE A 66 -0.43 3.78 -8.51
N GLY A 67 0.35 4.49 -9.33
CA GLY A 67 0.68 5.91 -9.14
C GLY A 67 -0.01 6.81 -10.17
N ALA A 68 0.24 8.11 -10.05
CA ALA A 68 -0.12 9.06 -11.10
C ALA A 68 0.54 8.64 -12.43
N PRO A 69 -0.14 8.86 -13.57
CA PRO A 69 0.47 8.60 -14.87
C PRO A 69 1.70 9.49 -15.03
N ASN A 70 2.75 8.96 -15.64
CA ASN A 70 3.83 9.81 -16.12
C ASN A 70 3.34 10.53 -17.39
N LEU A 71 3.30 11.87 -17.34
CA LEU A 71 2.74 12.69 -18.41
C LEU A 71 3.81 13.48 -19.19
N GLY A 72 5.07 13.42 -18.75
CA GLY A 72 6.22 14.12 -19.37
C GLY A 72 7.05 13.23 -20.31
N GLU A 73 8.08 13.80 -20.93
CA GLU A 73 9.04 13.06 -21.76
C GLU A 73 10.08 12.31 -20.92
N ASP A 74 10.43 12.81 -19.73
CA ASP A 74 11.34 12.17 -18.77
C ASP A 74 10.55 11.53 -17.61
N PRO A 75 10.55 10.19 -17.48
CA PRO A 75 9.87 9.50 -16.39
C PRO A 75 10.29 9.89 -14.96
N ARG A 76 11.44 10.55 -14.80
CA ARG A 76 12.01 10.90 -13.49
C ARG A 76 11.81 12.36 -13.08
N GLU A 77 11.35 13.24 -13.97
CA GLU A 77 11.21 14.66 -13.68
C GLU A 77 10.28 14.93 -12.48
N ASP A 78 9.23 14.11 -12.33
CA ASP A 78 8.24 14.22 -11.25
C ASP A 78 8.60 13.41 -9.98
N VAL A 79 9.81 12.85 -9.88
CA VAL A 79 10.23 11.98 -8.77
C VAL A 79 11.45 12.55 -8.05
N ASP A 80 11.27 12.99 -6.80
CA ASP A 80 12.37 13.34 -5.90
C ASP A 80 12.69 12.17 -4.95
N GLY A 81 13.89 11.61 -5.09
CA GLY A 81 14.35 10.49 -4.28
C GLY A 81 15.23 10.96 -3.12
N GLN A 82 14.76 10.80 -1.89
CA GLN A 82 15.58 11.06 -0.70
C GLN A 82 16.25 9.77 -0.22
N ARG A 83 17.58 9.81 -0.07
CA ARG A 83 18.37 8.72 0.52
C ARG A 83 18.59 9.03 2.00
N ASP A 84 18.82 7.97 2.79
CA ASP A 84 19.20 8.05 4.20
C ASP A 84 18.17 8.73 5.13
N TRP A 85 16.93 8.94 4.67
CA TRP A 85 15.85 9.58 5.45
C TRP A 85 15.39 8.76 6.68
N TRP A 86 15.78 7.48 6.74
CA TRP A 86 15.45 6.54 7.82
C TRP A 86 16.64 6.19 8.71
N ALA A 87 17.79 6.83 8.52
CA ALA A 87 19.06 6.47 9.17
C ALA A 87 19.30 7.20 10.52
N ASP A 88 18.34 8.00 10.98
CA ASP A 88 18.39 8.74 12.25
C ASP A 88 17.80 7.94 13.43
#